data_AF-A0A5B7DTT7-F1
#
_entry.id   AF-A0A5B7DTT7-F1
#
_cell.length_a   1.000
_cell.length_b   1.000
_cell.length_c   1.000
_cell.angle_alpha   90.00
_cell.angle_beta   90.00
_cell.angle_gamma   90.00
#
_symmetry.space_group_name_H-M   'P 1'
#
loop_
_entity.id
_entity.type
_entity.pdbx_description
1 polymer ?
#
loop_
_entity_poly.entity_id
_entity_poly.type
_entity_poly.pdbx_seq_one_letter_code
_entity_poly.pdbx_strand_id
1 'polypeptide(L)'
;MAVIFLVVVIVIVVEVIAITTAITIIAITTIRHLSSPVSGLQVSRFVSLCEDGVWGVRKACAEVFMSVSCACSLATRKDRLSPVFVSLLTDQSRWVRVAAFQNLGPFISTFADPSVTGLHYNEEGVLVIGTPQDPAAPHHE
;
A
#
# COMPACT_ATOMS: atom_id res chain seq x y z
N MET A 1 -9.90 33.90 23.52
CA MET A 1 -10.52 33.32 22.32
C MET A 1 -9.49 32.70 21.37
N ALA A 2 -8.46 33.42 20.92
CA ALA A 2 -7.42 32.87 20.02
C ALA A 2 -6.64 31.67 20.59
N VAL A 3 -6.30 31.69 21.88
CA VAL A 3 -5.56 30.58 22.55
C VAL A 3 -6.41 29.32 22.66
N ILE A 4 -7.71 29.44 22.94
CA ILE A 4 -8.64 28.31 23.02
C ILE A 4 -8.83 27.70 21.62
N PHE A 5 -8.99 28.54 20.60
CA PHE A 5 -9.07 28.08 19.20
C PHE A 5 -7.79 27.35 18.77
N LEU A 6 -6.62 27.90 19.11
CA LEU A 6 -5.33 27.28 18.80
C LEU A 6 -5.15 25.93 19.51
N VAL A 7 -5.51 25.84 20.79
CA VAL A 7 -5.45 24.58 21.55
C VAL A 7 -6.42 23.55 21.00
N VAL A 8 -7.64 23.95 20.62
CA VAL A 8 -8.62 23.04 20.00
C VAL A 8 -8.14 22.56 18.64
N VAL A 9 -7.57 23.44 17.81
CA VAL A 9 -6.98 23.05 16.51
C VAL A 9 -5.79 22.13 16.70
N ILE A 10 -4.90 22.40 17.66
CA ILE A 10 -3.75 21.53 17.96
C ILE A 10 -4.23 20.17 18.48
N VAL A 11 -5.21 20.12 19.38
CA VAL A 11 -5.77 18.86 19.90
C VAL A 11 -6.45 18.06 18.78
N ILE A 12 -7.24 18.71 17.91
CA ILE A 12 -7.86 18.05 16.74
C ILE A 12 -6.79 17.55 15.77
N VAL A 13 -5.75 18.33 15.51
CA VAL A 13 -4.65 17.94 14.60
C VAL A 13 -3.84 16.78 15.19
N VAL A 14 -3.54 16.81 16.49
CA VAL A 14 -2.82 15.74 17.19
C VAL A 14 -3.65 14.46 17.26
N GLU A 15 -4.96 14.55 17.53
CA GLU A 15 -5.89 13.42 17.50
C GLU A 15 -6.03 12.83 16.08
N VAL A 16 -6.16 13.67 15.05
CA VAL A 16 -6.23 13.22 13.65
C VAL A 16 -4.91 12.56 13.22
N ILE A 17 -3.75 13.08 13.65
CA ILE A 17 -2.42 12.49 13.43
C ILE A 17 -2.27 11.17 14.21
N ALA A 18 -2.73 11.09 15.45
CA ALA A 18 -2.69 9.88 16.27
C ALA A 18 -3.60 8.78 15.69
N ILE A 19 -4.78 9.14 15.18
CA ILE A 19 -5.70 8.21 14.52
C ILE A 19 -5.14 7.73 13.18
N THR A 20 -4.58 8.62 12.35
CA THR A 20 -3.92 8.21 11.10
C THR A 20 -2.68 7.35 11.35
N THR A 21 -1.85 7.67 12.34
CA THR A 21 -0.70 6.82 12.70
C THR A 21 -1.14 5.47 13.29
N ALA A 22 -2.19 5.41 14.11
CA ALA A 22 -2.75 4.15 14.61
C ALA A 22 -3.33 3.27 13.49
N ILE A 23 -4.06 3.84 12.52
CA ILE A 23 -4.58 3.12 11.35
C ILE A 23 -3.43 2.63 10.45
N THR A 24 -2.42 3.46 10.22
CA THR A 24 -1.22 3.07 9.47
C THR A 24 -0.46 1.95 10.18
N ILE A 25 -0.32 2.01 11.51
CA ILE A 25 0.28 0.93 12.32
C ILE A 25 -0.55 -0.35 12.22
N ILE A 26 -1.89 -0.28 12.29
CA ILE A 26 -2.79 -1.45 12.15
C ILE A 26 -2.69 -2.04 10.73
N ALA A 27 -2.69 -1.22 9.68
CA ALA A 27 -2.48 -1.68 8.30
C ALA A 27 -1.12 -2.37 8.16
N ILE A 28 -0.05 -1.78 8.69
CA ILE A 28 1.32 -2.33 8.64
C ILE A 28 1.47 -3.60 9.51
N THR A 29 0.87 -3.68 10.70
CA THR A 29 0.91 -4.89 11.54
C THR A 29 0.07 -6.01 10.96
N THR A 30 -1.04 -5.70 10.28
CA THR A 30 -1.79 -6.68 9.50
C THR A 30 -0.92 -7.21 8.35
N ILE A 31 -0.17 -6.34 7.65
CA ILE A 31 0.79 -6.70 6.58
C ILE A 31 1.99 -7.51 7.12
N ARG A 32 2.51 -7.23 8.32
CA ARG A 32 3.57 -8.06 8.93
C ARG A 32 3.07 -9.46 9.35
N HIS A 33 1.78 -9.61 9.63
CA HIS A 33 1.16 -10.93 9.82
C HIS A 33 0.84 -11.67 8.49
N LEU A 34 0.98 -11.01 7.33
CA LEU A 34 0.90 -11.61 5.98
C LEU A 34 2.17 -12.41 5.59
N SER A 35 3.15 -12.60 6.48
CA SER A 35 4.18 -13.64 6.29
C SER A 35 3.63 -15.08 6.34
N SER A 36 2.34 -15.24 6.64
CA SER A 36 1.57 -16.47 6.40
C SER A 36 0.83 -16.36 5.05
N PRO A 37 0.62 -17.45 4.30
CA PRO A 37 0.04 -17.40 2.95
C PRO A 37 -1.22 -16.53 2.93
N VAL A 38 -1.21 -15.49 2.09
CA VAL A 38 -2.28 -14.48 2.01
C VAL A 38 -3.63 -15.17 1.80
N SER A 39 -4.41 -15.20 2.87
CA SER A 39 -5.77 -15.72 2.85
C SER A 39 -6.65 -14.66 2.20
N GLY A 40 -7.51 -15.02 1.24
CA GLY A 40 -8.36 -14.07 0.48
C GLY A 40 -9.23 -13.14 1.35
N LEU A 41 -9.42 -13.49 2.63
CA LEU A 41 -10.05 -12.68 3.66
C LEU A 41 -9.29 -11.36 3.95
N GLN A 42 -7.96 -11.37 4.01
CA GLN A 42 -7.16 -10.19 4.34
C GLN A 42 -7.17 -9.15 3.20
N VAL A 43 -7.10 -9.62 1.96
CA VAL A 43 -7.25 -8.76 0.77
C VAL A 43 -8.63 -8.10 0.77
N SER A 44 -9.68 -8.85 1.08
CA SER A 44 -11.05 -8.31 1.15
C SER A 44 -11.19 -7.23 2.22
N ARG A 45 -10.53 -7.41 3.38
CA ARG A 45 -10.50 -6.40 4.43
C ARG A 45 -9.72 -5.15 4.01
N PHE A 46 -8.58 -5.30 3.38
CA PHE A 46 -7.82 -4.17 2.85
C PHE A 46 -8.62 -3.36 1.82
N VAL A 47 -9.31 -4.06 0.90
CA VAL A 47 -10.20 -3.40 -0.08
C VAL A 47 -11.30 -2.61 0.62
N SER A 48 -11.94 -3.16 1.66
CA SER A 48 -12.96 -2.42 2.41
C SER A 48 -12.42 -1.16 3.09
N LEU A 49 -11.16 -1.18 3.56
CA LEU A 49 -10.52 0.01 4.14
C LEU A 49 -10.19 1.07 3.09
N CYS A 50 -9.95 0.67 1.84
CA CYS A 50 -9.76 1.61 0.72
C CYS A 50 -11.07 2.36 0.37
N GLU A 51 -12.21 1.93 0.89
CA GLU A 51 -13.53 2.54 0.68
C GLU A 51 -14.08 3.20 1.97
N ASP A 52 -13.29 3.24 3.04
CA ASP A 52 -13.70 3.76 4.35
C ASP A 52 -14.16 5.22 4.27
N GLY A 53 -15.18 5.61 5.05
CA GLY A 53 -15.69 6.98 5.06
C GLY A 53 -14.66 8.03 5.50
N VAL A 54 -13.68 7.64 6.32
CA VAL A 54 -12.61 8.50 6.82
C VAL A 54 -11.46 8.56 5.81
N TRP A 55 -11.24 9.73 5.20
CA TRP A 55 -10.20 9.91 4.20
C TRP A 55 -8.78 9.57 4.70
N GLY A 56 -8.51 9.71 6.00
CA GLY A 56 -7.24 9.35 6.62
C GLY A 56 -6.94 7.85 6.54
N VAL A 57 -7.97 7.00 6.65
CA VAL A 57 -7.86 5.55 6.46
C VAL A 57 -7.47 5.25 5.02
N ARG A 58 -8.22 5.80 4.05
CA ARG A 58 -7.96 5.58 2.62
C ARG A 58 -6.58 6.09 2.19
N LYS A 59 -6.14 7.23 2.75
CA LYS A 59 -4.79 7.75 2.53
C LYS A 59 -3.73 6.75 3.03
N ALA A 60 -3.89 6.24 4.25
CA ALA A 60 -2.97 5.25 4.80
C ALA A 60 -2.93 3.99 3.92
N CYS A 61 -4.07 3.52 3.41
CA CYS A 61 -4.13 2.42 2.45
C CYS A 61 -3.35 2.72 1.17
N ALA A 62 -3.49 3.93 0.61
CA ALA A 62 -2.73 4.36 -0.57
C ALA A 62 -1.21 4.38 -0.31
N GLU A 63 -0.78 4.77 0.90
CA GLU A 63 0.64 4.85 1.29
C GLU A 63 1.32 3.49 1.44
N VAL A 64 0.57 2.44 1.82
CA VAL A 64 1.10 1.07 2.01
C VAL A 64 0.74 0.12 0.86
N PHE A 65 0.12 0.63 -0.20
CA PHE A 65 -0.53 -0.19 -1.23
C PHE A 65 0.45 -1.12 -1.95
N MET A 66 1.67 -0.65 -2.19
CA MET A 66 2.75 -1.44 -2.77
C MET A 66 3.11 -2.65 -1.89
N SER A 67 3.28 -2.46 -0.58
CA SER A 67 3.61 -3.55 0.35
C SER A 67 2.52 -4.62 0.38
N VAL A 68 1.24 -4.21 0.33
CA VAL A 68 0.11 -5.14 0.20
C VAL A 68 0.15 -5.86 -1.15
N SER A 69 0.45 -5.14 -2.23
CA SER A 69 0.56 -5.68 -3.58
C SER A 69 1.65 -6.75 -3.67
N CYS A 70 2.83 -6.54 -3.06
CA CYS A 70 3.92 -7.51 -3.05
C CYS A 70 3.56 -8.83 -2.34
N ALA A 71 2.64 -8.80 -1.37
CA ALA A 71 2.15 -10.02 -0.72
C ALA A 71 1.08 -10.76 -1.54
N CYS A 72 0.55 -10.14 -2.59
CA CYS A 72 -0.53 -10.71 -3.40
C CYS A 72 -0.01 -11.39 -4.67
N SER A 73 -0.72 -12.44 -5.11
CA SER A 73 -0.46 -13.06 -6.41
C SER A 73 -0.69 -12.06 -7.55
N LEU A 74 -0.03 -12.27 -8.70
CA LEU A 74 -0.23 -11.43 -9.89
C LEU A 74 -1.71 -11.37 -10.32
N ALA A 75 -2.44 -12.48 -10.23
CA ALA A 75 -3.88 -12.53 -10.51
C ALA A 75 -4.67 -11.61 -9.55
N THR A 76 -4.43 -11.72 -8.25
CA THR A 76 -5.09 -10.85 -7.25
C THR A 76 -4.77 -9.37 -7.48
N ARG A 77 -3.52 -9.05 -7.84
CA ARG A 77 -3.11 -7.69 -8.17
C ARG A 77 -3.91 -7.14 -9.35
N LYS A 78 -4.02 -7.89 -10.44
CA LYS A 78 -4.75 -7.50 -11.65
C LYS A 78 -6.25 -7.37 -11.42
N ASP A 79 -6.86 -8.40 -10.83
CA ASP A 79 -8.32 -8.54 -10.81
C ASP A 79 -8.97 -7.80 -9.66
N ARG A 80 -8.25 -7.59 -8.55
CA ARG A 80 -8.79 -6.99 -7.33
C ARG A 80 -8.13 -5.68 -6.93
N LEU A 81 -6.80 -5.61 -6.95
CA LEU A 81 -6.11 -4.43 -6.45
C LEU A 81 -6.04 -3.28 -7.47
N SER A 82 -5.84 -3.56 -8.76
CA SER A 82 -5.79 -2.52 -9.79
C SER A 82 -7.05 -1.64 -9.82
N PRO A 83 -8.29 -2.17 -9.81
CA PRO A 83 -9.49 -1.34 -9.79
C PRO A 83 -9.56 -0.44 -8.55
N VAL A 84 -9.14 -0.96 -7.39
CA VAL A 84 -9.11 -0.22 -6.13
C VAL A 84 -8.03 0.87 -6.15
N PHE A 85 -6.87 0.61 -6.73
CA PHE A 85 -5.85 1.66 -6.85
C PHE A 85 -6.32 2.79 -7.78
N VAL A 86 -7.04 2.46 -8.86
CA VAL A 86 -7.65 3.45 -9.75
C VAL A 86 -8.68 4.29 -9.00
N SER A 87 -9.52 3.69 -8.15
CA SER A 87 -10.48 4.45 -7.35
C SER A 87 -9.78 5.44 -6.41
N LEU A 88 -8.66 5.05 -5.79
CA LEU A 88 -7.84 5.92 -4.95
C LEU A 88 -7.18 7.07 -5.73
N LEU A 89 -6.76 6.86 -6.97
CA LEU A 89 -6.25 7.94 -7.85
C LEU A 89 -7.32 9.00 -8.16
N THR A 90 -8.58 8.58 -8.20
CA THR A 90 -9.75 9.44 -8.44
C THR A 90 -10.53 9.81 -7.18
N ASP A 91 -9.97 9.57 -5.99
CA ASP A 91 -10.65 9.77 -4.71
C ASP A 91 -11.14 11.22 -4.53
N GLN A 92 -12.26 11.43 -3.85
CA GLN A 92 -12.79 12.77 -3.54
C GLN A 92 -11.80 13.65 -2.74
N SER A 93 -11.02 13.05 -1.84
CA SER A 93 -10.04 13.73 -1.01
C SER A 93 -8.73 13.97 -1.77
N ARG A 94 -8.32 15.25 -1.84
CA ARG A 94 -7.02 15.64 -2.42
C ARG A 94 -5.85 14.91 -1.76
N TRP A 95 -5.90 14.69 -0.46
CA TRP A 95 -4.82 14.04 0.29
C TRP A 95 -4.65 12.57 -0.07
N VAL A 96 -5.76 11.87 -0.33
CA VAL A 96 -5.74 10.47 -0.80
C VAL A 96 -5.16 10.40 -2.21
N ARG A 97 -5.62 11.26 -3.13
CA ARG A 97 -5.10 11.32 -4.49
C ARG A 97 -3.59 11.56 -4.52
N VAL A 98 -3.08 12.51 -3.74
CA VAL A 98 -1.63 12.79 -3.66
C VAL A 98 -0.85 11.56 -3.19
N ALA A 99 -1.32 10.87 -2.15
CA ALA A 99 -0.68 9.65 -1.66
C ALA A 99 -0.70 8.51 -2.69
N ALA A 100 -1.82 8.34 -3.41
CA ALA A 100 -1.94 7.37 -4.49
C ALA A 100 -1.00 7.68 -5.65
N PHE A 101 -0.89 8.95 -6.07
CA PHE A 101 0.07 9.36 -7.10
C PHE A 101 1.52 9.12 -6.69
N GLN A 102 1.87 9.38 -5.43
CA GLN A 102 3.21 9.09 -4.91
C GLN A 102 3.53 7.58 -4.91
N ASN A 103 2.50 6.73 -4.72
CA ASN A 103 2.64 5.28 -4.74
C ASN A 103 2.34 4.62 -6.10
N LEU A 104 2.02 5.39 -7.14
CA LEU A 104 1.66 4.84 -8.45
C LEU A 104 2.82 4.08 -9.10
N GLY A 105 4.01 4.69 -9.13
CA GLY A 105 5.22 4.04 -9.64
C GLY A 105 5.55 2.75 -8.88
N PRO A 106 5.68 2.80 -7.54
CA PRO A 106 5.89 1.61 -6.71
C PRO A 106 4.84 0.50 -6.89
N PHE A 107 3.56 0.85 -7.05
CA PHE A 107 2.52 -0.13 -7.34
C PHE A 107 2.69 -0.78 -8.72
N ILE A 108 2.97 0.01 -9.77
CA ILE A 108 3.19 -0.50 -11.14
C ILE A 108 4.37 -1.46 -11.18
N SER A 109 5.47 -1.17 -10.47
CA SER A 109 6.65 -2.06 -10.46
C SER A 109 6.36 -3.42 -9.82
N THR A 110 5.29 -3.57 -9.03
CA THR A 110 4.89 -4.89 -8.53
C THR A 110 4.39 -5.83 -9.64
N PHE A 111 4.01 -5.31 -10.82
CA PHE A 111 3.62 -6.13 -11.97
C PHE A 111 4.79 -6.57 -12.84
N ALA A 112 6.00 -6.06 -12.57
CA ALA A 112 7.18 -6.43 -13.33
C ALA A 112 7.48 -7.92 -13.17
N ASP A 113 7.84 -8.56 -14.27
CA ASP A 113 8.39 -9.92 -14.26
C ASP A 113 9.89 -9.84 -13.95
N PRO A 114 10.36 -10.38 -12.82
CA PRO A 114 11.78 -10.36 -12.45
C PRO A 114 12.66 -11.06 -13.49
N SER A 115 12.13 -12.07 -14.20
CA SER A 115 12.89 -12.81 -15.22
C SER A 115 13.20 -11.96 -16.46
N VAL A 116 12.35 -10.98 -16.76
CA VAL A 116 12.49 -10.10 -17.92
C VAL A 116 13.20 -8.81 -17.56
N THR A 117 12.89 -8.25 -16.39
CA THR A 117 13.32 -6.90 -16.00
C THR A 117 14.56 -6.88 -15.10
N GLY A 118 14.91 -8.02 -14.49
CA GLY A 118 15.90 -8.09 -13.41
C GLY A 118 15.45 -7.41 -12.12
N LEU A 119 14.26 -6.79 -12.08
CA LEU A 119 13.76 -6.05 -10.93
C LEU A 119 13.19 -7.02 -9.88
N HIS A 120 13.70 -6.94 -8.66
CA HIS A 120 13.19 -7.72 -7.53
C HIS A 120 13.14 -6.89 -6.25
N TYR A 121 12.25 -7.24 -5.34
CA TYR A 121 12.17 -6.64 -4.01
C TYR A 121 12.94 -7.48 -3.00
N ASN A 122 13.79 -6.85 -2.18
CA ASN A 122 14.46 -7.54 -1.07
C ASN A 122 13.54 -7.69 0.17
N GLU A 123 14.04 -8.32 1.23
CA GLU A 123 13.28 -8.55 2.48
C GLU A 123 12.84 -7.25 3.16
N GLU A 124 13.55 -6.14 2.92
CA GLU A 124 13.20 -4.81 3.40
C GLU A 124 12.19 -4.06 2.50
N GLY A 125 11.74 -4.66 1.39
CA GLY A 125 10.78 -4.07 0.46
C GLY A 125 11.38 -3.00 -0.46
N VAL A 126 12.70 -2.95 -0.59
CA VAL A 126 13.43 -2.04 -1.50
C VAL A 126 13.53 -2.67 -2.88
N LEU A 127 13.29 -1.88 -3.94
CA LEU A 127 13.45 -2.30 -5.33
C LEU A 127 14.95 -2.39 -5.67
N VAL A 128 15.42 -3.58 -6.04
CA VAL A 128 16.81 -3.86 -6.41
C VAL A 128 16.85 -4.37 -7.85
N ILE A 129 17.91 -4.01 -8.58
CA ILE A 129 18.21 -4.52 -9.92
C ILE A 129 19.16 -5.71 -9.78
N GLY A 130 18.66 -6.90 -10.07
CA GLY A 130 19.46 -8.11 -10.26
C GLY A 130 19.96 -8.21 -11.69
N THR A 131 20.98 -9.04 -11.92
CA THR A 131 21.32 -9.46 -13.28
C THR A 131 20.11 -10.20 -13.87
N PRO A 132 19.67 -9.90 -15.11
CA PRO A 132 18.65 -10.69 -15.78
C PRO A 132 19.01 -12.16 -15.66
N GLN A 133 18.10 -12.96 -15.12
CA GLN A 133 18.32 -14.39 -14.99
C GLN A 133 18.38 -14.96 -16.40
N ASP A 134 19.55 -15.44 -16.80
CA ASP A 134 19.73 -16.05 -18.13
C ASP A 134 18.67 -17.15 -18.27
N PRO A 135 17.74 -17.07 -19.24
CA PRO A 135 16.67 -18.06 -19.40
C PRO A 135 17.21 -19.49 -19.62
N ALA A 136 18.52 -19.66 -19.81
CA ALA A 136 19.20 -20.95 -19.89
C ALA A 136 19.81 -21.47 -18.56
N ALA A 137 19.75 -20.73 -17.46
CA ALA A 137 20.34 -21.17 -16.19
C ALA A 137 19.44 -22.20 -15.48
N PRO A 138 19.98 -23.38 -15.08
CA PRO A 138 19.18 -24.45 -14.51
C PRO A 138 18.58 -24.03 -13.17
N HIS A 139 17.28 -24.33 -13.00
CA HIS A 139 16.60 -24.20 -11.71
C HIS A 139 17.18 -25.22 -10.75
N HIS A 140 17.93 -24.76 -9.74
CA HIS A 140 18.30 -25.62 -8.61
C HIS A 140 17.08 -25.79 -7.70
N GLU A 141 16.59 -27.03 -7.63
CA GLU A 141 15.57 -27.53 -6.67
C GLU A 141 15.98 -27.33 -5.20
#